data_AF-A0A2M9CNP6-F1
#
_entry.id   AF-A0A2M9CNP6-F1
#
_cell.length_a   1.000
_cell.length_b   1.000
_cell.length_c   1.000
_cell.angle_alpha   90.00
_cell.angle_beta   90.00
_cell.angle_gamma   90.00
#
_symmetry.space_group_name_H-M   'P 1'
#
loop_
_entity.id
_entity.type
_entity.pdbx_description
1 polymer ?
#
loop_
_entity_poly.entity_id
_entity_poly.type
_entity_poly.pdbx_seq_one_letter_code
_entity_poly.pdbx_strand_id
1 'polypeptide(L)'
;MQTIERPQMTADARVVTWTSVHPGLWAGQIGDDFAGLIERDGHGYVVTDWQGAEVGAYATLAEAEVALEPSRRALARAAREERRSRAEMLALATLSLVGFGMAVTTLGVVGTVFA
;
A
#
# COMPACT_ATOMS: atom_id res chain seq x y z
N MET A 1 27.92 -33.76 -21.80
CA MET A 1 26.60 -33.76 -21.15
C MET A 1 26.62 -32.64 -20.12
N GLN A 2 26.31 -31.41 -20.55
CA GLN A 2 26.35 -30.23 -19.66
C GLN A 2 25.00 -30.11 -18.96
N THR A 3 25.00 -30.29 -17.64
CA THR A 3 23.86 -30.00 -16.78
C THR A 3 23.61 -28.50 -16.86
N ILE A 4 22.49 -28.10 -17.49
CA ILE A 4 21.98 -26.75 -17.40
C ILE A 4 21.47 -26.59 -15.96
N GLU A 5 22.31 -26.07 -15.06
CA GLU A 5 21.83 -25.50 -13.80
C GLU A 5 20.94 -24.32 -14.19
N ARG A 6 19.62 -24.56 -14.25
CA ARG A 6 18.65 -23.49 -14.35
C ARG A 6 18.96 -22.52 -13.21
N PRO A 7 19.15 -21.21 -13.47
CA PRO A 7 19.28 -20.25 -12.38
C PRO A 7 18.10 -20.51 -11.46
N GLN A 8 18.41 -20.91 -10.23
CA GLN A 8 17.42 -21.02 -9.19
C GLN A 8 16.87 -19.60 -9.07
N MET A 9 15.73 -19.33 -9.70
CA MET A 9 14.84 -18.30 -9.21
C MET A 9 14.50 -18.77 -7.81
N THR A 10 15.37 -18.43 -6.86
CA THR A 10 15.03 -18.28 -5.46
C THR A 10 13.92 -17.25 -5.47
N ALA A 11 12.71 -17.74 -5.70
CA ALA A 11 11.50 -17.08 -5.29
C ALA A 11 11.63 -16.99 -3.78
N ASP A 12 12.34 -15.95 -3.34
CA ASP A 12 12.30 -15.43 -2.00
C ASP A 12 10.87 -14.92 -1.84
N ALA A 13 9.96 -15.88 -1.66
CA ALA A 13 8.58 -15.66 -1.28
C ALA A 13 8.68 -15.09 0.11
N ARG A 14 8.94 -13.79 0.20
CA ARG A 14 9.20 -13.12 1.47
C ARG A 14 7.99 -13.37 2.36
N VAL A 15 8.19 -14.21 3.36
CA VAL A 15 7.16 -14.66 4.27
C VAL A 15 6.72 -13.47 5.12
N VAL A 16 5.41 -13.31 5.28
CA VAL A 16 4.86 -12.31 6.20
C VAL A 16 5.14 -12.76 7.64
N THR A 17 5.78 -11.90 8.42
CA THR A 17 5.92 -12.07 9.86
C THR A 17 4.79 -11.31 10.55
N TRP A 18 3.99 -12.00 11.35
CA TRP A 18 2.87 -11.43 12.08
C TRP A 18 3.26 -11.10 13.52
N THR A 19 2.99 -9.88 13.95
CA THR A 19 3.26 -9.40 15.32
C THR A 19 1.96 -8.93 15.96
N SER A 20 1.66 -9.44 17.16
CA SER A 20 0.52 -8.95 17.95
C SER A 20 0.82 -7.55 18.48
N VAL A 21 0.01 -6.56 18.10
CA VAL A 21 0.17 -5.16 18.51
C VAL A 21 -0.85 -4.75 19.59
N HIS A 22 -1.99 -5.43 19.64
CA HIS A 22 -3.03 -5.27 20.65
C HIS A 22 -3.85 -6.58 20.75
N PRO A 23 -4.54 -6.87 21.86
CA PRO A 23 -5.47 -7.99 21.90
C PRO A 23 -6.48 -7.94 20.75
N GLY A 24 -6.44 -8.95 19.88
CA GLY A 24 -7.31 -9.01 18.70
C GLY A 24 -6.79 -8.25 17.47
N LEU A 25 -5.55 -7.74 17.50
CA LEU A 25 -4.95 -7.01 16.37
C LEU A 25 -3.51 -7.46 16.13
N TRP A 26 -3.23 -7.89 14.89
CA TRP A 26 -1.91 -8.29 14.43
C TRP A 26 -1.48 -7.47 13.23
N ALA A 27 -0.24 -7.00 13.24
CA ALA A 27 0.38 -6.33 12.11
C ALA A 27 1.31 -7.29 11.38
N GLY A 28 1.12 -7.41 10.08
CA GLY A 28 1.97 -8.20 9.20
C GLY A 28 3.11 -7.34 8.66
N GLN A 29 4.31 -7.89 8.62
CA GLN A 29 5.50 -7.25 8.08
C GLN A 29 6.21 -8.20 7.10
N ILE A 30 6.66 -7.67 5.96
CA ILE A 30 7.47 -8.40 4.97
C ILE A 30 8.77 -7.63 4.77
N GLY A 31 9.89 -8.15 5.26
CA GLY A 31 11.14 -7.38 5.32
C GLY A 31 10.94 -6.15 6.21
N ASP A 32 11.16 -4.95 5.68
CA ASP A 32 10.93 -3.69 6.39
C ASP A 32 9.58 -3.03 6.03
N ASP A 33 8.77 -3.67 5.18
CA ASP A 33 7.51 -3.12 4.69
C ASP A 33 6.32 -3.68 5.48
N PHE A 34 5.44 -2.79 5.93
CA PHE A 34 4.12 -3.16 6.46
C PHE A 34 3.31 -3.92 5.40
N ALA A 35 2.80 -5.11 5.72
CA ALA A 35 2.13 -6.01 4.80
C ALA A 35 0.60 -5.93 4.87
N GLY A 36 0.05 -5.75 6.07
CA GLY A 36 -1.38 -5.76 6.33
C GLY A 36 -1.71 -5.91 7.81
N LEU A 37 -2.99 -6.04 8.11
CA LEU A 37 -3.53 -6.24 9.46
C LEU A 37 -4.40 -7.49 9.49
N ILE A 38 -4.44 -8.11 10.66
CA ILE A 38 -5.48 -9.07 11.03
C ILE A 38 -6.20 -8.50 12.24
N GLU A 39 -7.51 -8.36 12.15
CA GLU A 39 -8.36 -7.89 13.23
C GLU A 39 -9.35 -8.99 13.63
N ARG A 40 -9.59 -9.17 14.93
CA ARG A 40 -10.59 -10.12 15.43
C ARG A 40 -11.94 -9.41 15.58
N ASP A 41 -12.97 -9.87 14.88
CA ASP A 41 -14.29 -9.19 14.83
C ASP A 41 -15.38 -9.80 15.74
N GLY A 42 -14.99 -10.58 16.74
CA GLY A 42 -15.92 -11.31 17.62
C GLY A 42 -16.44 -12.62 17.03
N HIS A 43 -16.52 -12.77 15.70
CA HIS A 43 -16.92 -14.00 15.01
C HIS A 43 -15.80 -14.66 14.22
N GLY A 44 -14.74 -13.92 13.89
CA GLY A 44 -13.57 -14.45 13.22
C GLY A 44 -12.39 -13.47 13.18
N TYR A 45 -11.62 -13.58 12.11
CA TYR A 45 -10.42 -12.80 11.83
C TYR A 45 -10.53 -12.18 10.44
N VAL A 46 -10.56 -10.87 10.37
CA VAL A 46 -10.60 -10.09 9.13
C VAL A 46 -9.19 -9.70 8.75
N VAL A 47 -8.79 -10.00 7.51
CA VAL A 47 -7.49 -9.68 6.97
C VAL A 47 -7.62 -8.45 6.09
N THR A 48 -6.78 -7.45 6.33
CA THR A 48 -6.70 -6.23 5.52
C THR A 48 -5.31 -6.09 4.93
N ASP A 49 -5.21 -5.75 3.65
CA ASP A 49 -3.92 -5.52 2.99
C ASP A 49 -3.31 -4.15 3.32
N TRP A 50 -2.10 -3.90 2.81
CA TRP A 50 -1.39 -2.64 3.03
C TRP A 50 -2.08 -1.39 2.45
N GLN A 51 -3.13 -1.55 1.63
CA GLN A 51 -3.91 -0.46 1.06
C GLN A 51 -5.20 -0.21 1.85
N GLY A 52 -5.46 -1.00 2.90
CA GLY A 52 -6.71 -0.95 3.64
C GLY A 52 -7.84 -1.75 2.99
N ALA A 53 -7.56 -2.59 1.98
CA ALA A 53 -8.58 -3.41 1.35
C ALA A 53 -8.73 -4.73 2.11
N GLU A 54 -9.98 -5.10 2.40
CA GLU A 54 -10.29 -6.40 2.99
C GLU A 54 -9.93 -7.52 2.00
N VAL A 55 -9.11 -8.46 2.46
CA VAL A 55 -8.72 -9.65 1.72
C VAL A 55 -9.73 -10.77 1.95
N GLY A 56 -10.25 -10.86 3.17
CA GLY A 56 -11.33 -11.77 3.54
C GLY A 56 -11.46 -11.94 5.06
N ALA A 57 -12.46 -12.72 5.46
CA ALA A 57 -12.70 -13.11 6.84
C ALA A 57 -12.50 -14.63 7.01
N TYR A 58 -11.87 -15.02 8.11
CA TYR A 58 -11.45 -16.39 8.40
C TYR A 58 -11.88 -16.80 9.80
N ALA A 59 -12.14 -18.10 10.00
CA ALA A 59 -12.59 -18.61 11.29
C ALA A 59 -11.44 -18.65 12.30
N THR A 60 -10.21 -18.84 11.82
CA THR A 60 -9.02 -18.98 12.66
C THR A 60 -7.91 -18.01 12.28
N LEU A 61 -7.07 -17.67 13.26
CA LEU A 61 -5.90 -16.82 13.03
C LEU A 61 -4.94 -17.45 12.02
N ALA A 62 -4.72 -18.77 12.10
CA ALA A 62 -3.81 -19.46 11.19
C ALA A 62 -4.26 -19.37 9.72
N GLU A 63 -5.57 -19.45 9.45
CA GLU A 63 -6.12 -19.24 8.11
C GLU A 63 -5.92 -17.79 7.64
N ALA A 64 -6.13 -16.83 8.55
CA ALA A 64 -5.94 -15.40 8.27
C ALA A 64 -4.46 -15.06 7.97
N GLU A 65 -3.51 -15.67 8.67
CA GLU A 65 -2.07 -15.44 8.48
C GLU A 65 -1.58 -15.91 7.10
N VAL A 66 -2.15 -17.01 6.59
CA VAL A 66 -1.82 -17.60 5.28
C VAL A 66 -2.51 -16.86 4.14
N ALA A 67 -3.64 -16.21 4.40
CA ALA A 67 -4.44 -15.52 3.37
C ALA A 67 -3.69 -14.39 2.64
N LEU A 68 -2.73 -13.76 3.31
CA LEU A 68 -1.97 -12.65 2.76
C LEU A 68 -0.79 -13.17 1.92
N GLU A 69 -1.09 -13.81 0.79
CA GLU A 69 -0.09 -14.40 -0.10
C GLU A 69 0.80 -13.32 -0.76
N PRO A 70 2.15 -13.49 -0.81
CA PRO A 70 3.10 -12.55 -1.42
C PRO A 70 2.84 -12.23 -2.91
N SER A 71 2.11 -13.10 -3.62
CA SER A 71 1.83 -12.98 -5.05
C SER A 71 0.92 -11.79 -5.41
N ARG A 72 0.00 -11.36 -4.53
CA ARG A 72 -0.79 -10.11 -4.74
C ARG A 72 0.08 -8.86 -4.67
N ARG A 73 1.12 -8.85 -3.83
CA ARG A 73 2.11 -7.75 -3.78
C ARG A 73 3.00 -7.70 -5.00
N ALA A 74 3.48 -8.85 -5.47
CA ALA A 74 4.29 -8.93 -6.68
C ALA A 74 3.54 -8.38 -7.90
N LEU A 75 2.25 -8.72 -8.04
CA LEU A 75 1.38 -8.19 -9.08
C LEU A 75 1.16 -6.66 -8.94
N ALA A 76 0.94 -6.16 -7.73
CA ALA A 76 0.75 -4.72 -7.50
C ALA A 76 2.04 -3.90 -7.70
N ARG A 77 3.22 -4.45 -7.35
CA ARG A 77 4.53 -3.82 -7.65
C ARG A 77 4.79 -3.78 -9.15
N ALA A 78 4.60 -4.91 -9.85
CA ALA A 78 4.75 -4.98 -11.31
C ALA A 78 3.84 -3.97 -12.03
N ALA A 79 2.58 -3.85 -11.59
CA ALA A 79 1.64 -2.89 -12.16
C ALA A 79 2.03 -1.42 -11.90
N ARG A 80 2.71 -1.10 -10.79
CA ARG A 80 3.20 0.25 -10.49
C ARG A 80 4.46 0.59 -11.28
N GLU A 81 5.37 -0.36 -11.46
CA GLU A 81 6.56 -0.20 -12.30
C GLU A 81 6.16 0.05 -13.76
N GLU A 82 5.17 -0.67 -14.28
CA GLU A 82 4.64 -0.45 -15.63
C GLU A 82 3.99 0.94 -15.78
N ARG A 83 3.29 1.44 -14.75
CA ARG A 83 2.74 2.81 -14.77
C ARG A 83 3.82 3.88 -14.72
N ARG A 84 4.90 3.62 -13.98
CA ARG A 84 6.03 4.55 -13.86
C ARG A 84 6.78 4.68 -15.19
N SER A 85 7.00 3.57 -15.91
CA SER A 85 7.61 3.60 -17.24
C SER A 85 6.69 4.20 -18.32
N ARG A 86 5.36 4.07 -18.20
CA ARG A 86 4.42 4.78 -19.10
C ARG A 86 4.38 6.29 -18.85
N ALA A 87 4.55 6.74 -17.61
CA ALA A 87 4.57 8.17 -17.29
C ALA A 87 5.77 8.89 -17.94
N GLU A 88 6.91 8.21 -18.06
CA GLU A 88 8.09 8.76 -18.75
C GLU A 88 7.87 8.89 -20.27
N MET A 89 7.06 8.02 -20.89
CA MET A 89 6.72 8.14 -22.31
C MET A 89 5.79 9.33 -22.65
N LEU A 90 5.08 9.91 -21.67
CA LEU A 90 4.19 11.06 -21.89
C LEU A 90 4.79 12.41 -21.44
N ALA A 91 5.92 12.39 -20.71
CA ALA A 91 6.59 13.61 -20.24
C ALA A 91 7.28 14.42 -21.35
N LEU A 92 7.40 13.89 -22.57
CA LEU A 92 7.89 14.64 -23.73
C LEU A 92 6.80 15.46 -24.45
N ALA A 93 5.56 15.51 -23.93
CA ALA A 93 4.43 16.16 -24.62
C ALA A 93 3.66 17.23 -23.82
N THR A 94 4.16 17.78 -22.71
CA THR A 94 3.49 18.91 -22.03
C THR A 94 4.30 20.20 -22.13
N LEU A 95 4.26 20.81 -23.32
CA LEU A 95 4.46 22.25 -23.46
C LEU A 95 3.35 22.98 -22.69
N SER A 96 3.76 23.73 -21.66
CA SER A 96 3.28 25.05 -21.20
C SER A 96 1.77 25.34 -21.12
N LEU A 97 1.27 25.62 -19.90
CA LEU A 97 0.69 26.92 -19.48
C LEU A 97 -0.19 26.74 -18.21
N VAL A 98 0.30 27.07 -17.02
CA VAL A 98 -0.57 27.40 -15.87
C VAL A 98 -0.13 28.73 -15.29
N GLY A 99 -0.98 29.72 -15.49
CA GLY A 99 -0.82 31.09 -15.04
C GLY A 99 -0.79 31.22 -13.52
N PHE A 100 -0.02 32.20 -13.08
CA PHE A 100 0.02 32.74 -11.73
C PHE A 100 -1.38 33.22 -11.30
N GLY A 101 -2.07 32.43 -10.46
CA GLY A 101 -3.19 32.91 -9.66
C GLY A 101 -2.68 33.31 -8.28
N MET A 102 -2.54 34.62 -8.05
CA MET A 102 -2.08 35.21 -6.79
C MET A 102 -2.84 34.70 -5.56
N ALA A 103 -2.09 34.43 -4.50
CA ALA A 103 -2.58 34.34 -3.14
C ALA A 103 -3.00 35.73 -2.61
N VAL A 104 -4.20 35.86 -2.05
CA VAL A 104 -4.56 36.94 -1.12
C VAL A 104 -5.08 36.29 0.15
N THR A 105 -4.20 36.20 1.14
CA THR A 105 -4.53 35.95 2.54
C THR A 105 -4.14 37.19 3.34
N THR A 106 -5.10 37.80 4.04
CA THR A 106 -5.01 38.14 5.47
C THR A 106 -6.26 38.86 5.93
N LEU A 107 -6.87 38.33 6.99
CA LEU A 107 -7.92 38.95 7.79
C LEU A 107 -7.44 40.31 8.32
N GLY A 108 -8.18 41.37 8.00
CA GLY A 108 -8.08 42.68 8.65
C GLY A 108 -9.34 42.93 9.48
N VAL A 109 -9.14 42.98 10.79
CA VAL A 109 -10.11 43.15 11.87
C VAL A 109 -10.64 44.61 11.94
N VAL A 110 -11.96 44.74 12.11
CA VAL A 110 -12.74 45.75 12.87
C VAL A 110 -12.43 47.25 12.68
N GLY A 111 -13.47 48.00 12.26
CA GLY A 111 -13.53 49.46 12.36
C GLY A 111 -14.92 50.00 12.05
N THR A 112 -15.87 49.83 12.96
CA THR A 112 -17.19 50.49 12.99
C THR A 112 -17.01 52.01 13.14
N VAL A 113 -17.67 52.84 12.33
CA VAL A 113 -18.42 54.06 12.77
C VAL A 113 -19.45 54.42 11.70
N PHE A 114 -20.73 54.39 12.09
CA PHE A 114 -21.84 55.08 11.43
C PHE A 114 -21.84 56.55 11.88
N ALA A 115 -21.96 57.48 10.93
CA ALA A 115 -22.66 58.76 11.08
C ALA A 115 -22.86 59.40 9.71
#